data_AF-A0ABD7YR23-F1
#
_entry.id   AF-A0ABD7YR23-F1
#
_cell.length_a   1.000
_cell.length_b   1.000
_cell.length_c   1.000
_cell.angle_alpha   90.00
_cell.angle_beta   90.00
_cell.angle_gamma   90.00
#
_symmetry.space_group_name_H-M   'P 1'
#
loop_
_entity.id
_entity.type
_entity.pdbx_description
1 polymer ?
#
loop_
_entity_poly.entity_id
_entity_poly.type
_entity_poly.pdbx_seq_one_letter_code
_entity_poly.pdbx_strand_id
1 'polypeptide(L)'
;MYIELDASQRDIPQIAFKKPRHSNLIKKSELALYSESRILLRALEARVNEYQGILEQQVITMLEDKDQGLNEYLTNVYQEVTQDWQSQQNEWFKCAELEFARHLEQQQEMLEEIKRDLKQSIAMAIERRFSSLKQSETLITYLTEVLHNEMDDQLRELNITKNYHENGVLLTIESEDSVISIDTQNIVNELRVSLGLL
;
A
#
# COMPACT_ATOMS: atom_id res chain seq x y z
N MET A 1 -5.86 -46.41 36.08
CA MET A 1 -5.04 -47.57 36.48
C MET A 1 -4.84 -47.45 37.99
N TYR A 2 -5.44 -48.34 38.77
CA TYR A 2 -5.34 -48.31 40.23
C TYR A 2 -4.47 -49.47 40.68
N ILE A 3 -3.49 -49.18 41.54
CA ILE A 3 -2.66 -50.20 42.18
C ILE A 3 -3.40 -50.63 43.44
N GLU A 4 -4.03 -51.81 43.39
CA GLU A 4 -4.64 -52.44 44.54
C GLU A 4 -3.54 -53.18 45.32
N LEU A 5 -3.16 -52.65 46.49
CA LEU A 5 -2.18 -53.29 47.35
C LEU A 5 -2.86 -54.39 48.18
N ASP A 6 -2.33 -55.61 48.04
CA ASP A 6 -2.78 -56.81 48.72
C ASP A 6 -2.77 -56.63 50.25
N ALA A 7 -3.83 -57.06 50.94
CA ALA A 7 -4.03 -56.77 52.37
C ALA A 7 -2.95 -57.40 53.28
N SER A 8 -2.25 -58.43 52.76
CA SER A 8 -1.10 -59.09 53.39
C SER A 8 0.19 -58.24 53.40
N GLN A 9 0.26 -57.17 52.60
CA GLN A 9 1.39 -56.23 52.56
C GLN A 9 1.20 -55.00 53.46
N ARG A 10 0.10 -54.93 54.23
CA ARG A 10 -0.20 -53.85 55.18
C ARG A 10 0.33 -54.10 56.59
N ASP A 11 1.39 -54.88 56.76
CA ASP A 11 2.08 -54.98 58.05
C ASP A 11 2.92 -53.72 58.27
N ILE A 12 2.24 -52.65 58.72
CA ILE A 12 2.90 -51.47 59.27
C ILE A 12 3.62 -51.94 60.55
N PRO A 13 4.95 -51.80 60.65
CA PRO A 13 5.68 -52.20 61.85
C PRO A 13 5.14 -51.43 63.06
N GLN A 14 4.56 -52.14 64.03
CA GLN A 14 4.02 -51.51 65.23
C GLN A 14 5.16 -51.16 66.19
N ILE A 15 5.48 -49.88 66.29
CA ILE A 15 6.38 -49.36 67.33
C ILE A 15 5.61 -49.40 68.66
N ALA A 16 5.88 -50.40 69.50
CA ALA A 16 5.23 -50.53 70.80
C ALA A 16 5.63 -49.37 71.74
N PHE A 17 4.67 -48.53 72.11
CA PHE A 17 4.88 -47.43 73.04
C PHE A 17 5.08 -47.93 74.49
N LYS A 18 5.95 -47.20 75.21
CA LYS A 18 6.45 -47.46 76.56
C LYS A 18 5.32 -47.65 77.59
N LYS A 19 5.23 -48.82 78.24
CA LYS A 19 4.40 -49.01 79.45
C LYS A 19 4.94 -48.15 80.61
N PRO A 20 4.08 -47.60 81.49
CA PRO A 20 4.53 -46.81 82.64
C PRO A 20 5.44 -47.67 83.54
N ARG A 21 6.60 -47.12 83.93
CA ARG A 21 7.61 -47.82 84.73
C ARG A 21 7.61 -47.32 86.18
N HIS A 22 7.80 -48.25 87.12
CA HIS A 22 7.99 -47.98 88.55
C HIS A 22 9.41 -48.36 89.04
N SER A 23 10.36 -48.59 88.12
CA SER A 23 11.75 -48.97 88.44
C SER A 23 12.74 -48.40 87.40
N ASN A 24 13.96 -48.11 87.84
CA ASN A 24 15.05 -47.54 87.03
C ASN A 24 15.88 -48.60 86.27
N LEU A 25 15.57 -49.90 86.41
CA LEU A 25 16.28 -50.98 85.72
C LEU A 25 15.64 -51.25 84.35
N ILE A 26 16.44 -51.23 83.28
CA ILE A 26 16.02 -51.55 81.90
C ILE A 26 16.30 -53.02 81.62
N LYS A 27 15.30 -53.76 81.14
CA LYS A 27 15.49 -55.17 80.76
C LYS A 27 16.22 -55.28 79.41
N LYS A 28 17.12 -56.25 79.27
CA LYS A 28 17.87 -56.51 78.02
C LYS A 28 16.97 -56.72 76.80
N SER A 29 15.79 -57.34 76.98
CA SER A 29 14.79 -57.53 75.92
C SER A 29 14.18 -56.21 75.43
N GLU A 30 14.03 -55.22 76.31
CA GLU A 30 13.52 -53.88 75.94
C GLU A 30 14.55 -53.08 75.15
N LEU A 31 15.85 -53.26 75.43
CA LEU A 31 16.94 -52.70 74.63
C LEU A 31 16.99 -53.33 73.24
N ALA A 32 16.77 -54.65 73.13
CA ALA A 32 16.72 -55.35 71.85
C ALA A 32 15.55 -54.84 70.98
N LEU A 33 14.36 -54.74 71.56
CA LEU A 33 13.16 -54.23 70.88
C LEU A 33 13.31 -52.77 70.42
N TYR A 34 13.94 -51.93 71.25
CA TYR A 34 14.29 -50.56 70.86
C TYR A 34 15.29 -50.53 69.70
N SER A 35 16.31 -51.38 69.73
CA SER A 35 17.31 -51.45 68.65
C SER A 35 16.70 -51.92 67.32
N GLU A 36 15.81 -52.89 67.36
CA GLU A 36 15.08 -53.40 66.19
C GLU A 36 14.14 -52.33 65.61
N SER A 37 13.37 -51.66 66.47
CA SER A 37 12.50 -50.54 66.06
C SER A 37 13.31 -49.40 65.44
N ARG A 38 14.52 -49.11 65.93
CA ARG A 38 15.42 -48.10 65.38
C ARG A 38 15.99 -48.50 64.01
N ILE A 39 16.28 -49.79 63.79
CA ILE A 39 16.74 -50.30 62.49
C ILE A 39 15.60 -50.18 61.47
N LEU A 40 14.38 -50.59 61.84
CA LEU A 40 13.20 -50.47 60.98
C LEU A 40 12.90 -49.01 60.62
N LEU A 41 12.99 -48.10 61.59
CA LEU A 41 12.76 -46.67 61.37
C LEU A 41 13.78 -46.10 60.37
N ARG A 42 15.06 -46.47 60.48
CA ARG A 42 16.10 -46.07 59.51
C ARG A 42 15.87 -46.63 58.11
N ALA A 43 15.43 -47.89 58.01
CA ALA A 43 15.09 -48.48 56.71
C ALA A 43 13.90 -47.78 56.06
N LEU A 44 12.92 -47.36 56.87
CA LEU A 44 11.74 -46.62 56.42
C LEU A 44 12.12 -45.20 55.98
N GLU A 45 12.98 -44.49 56.74
CA GLU A 45 13.55 -43.20 56.34
C GLU A 45 14.30 -43.29 55.00
N ALA A 46 15.13 -44.33 54.81
CA ALA A 46 15.86 -44.52 53.56
C ALA A 46 14.91 -44.72 52.37
N ARG A 47 13.84 -45.49 52.56
CA ARG A 47 12.84 -45.76 51.51
C ARG A 47 11.96 -44.55 51.22
N VAL A 48 11.65 -43.73 52.22
CA VAL A 48 10.96 -42.44 52.02
C VAL A 48 11.83 -41.51 51.18
N ASN A 49 13.13 -41.41 51.48
CA ASN A 49 14.05 -40.59 50.68
C ASN A 49 14.16 -41.08 49.23
N GLU A 50 14.20 -42.39 49.01
CA GLU A 50 14.21 -42.99 47.67
C GLU A 50 12.94 -42.62 46.89
N TYR A 51 11.75 -42.81 47.48
CA TYR A 51 10.50 -42.43 46.83
C TYR A 51 10.37 -40.92 46.60
N GLN A 52 10.86 -40.10 47.54
CA GLN A 52 10.91 -38.66 47.35
C GLN A 52 11.78 -38.30 46.14
N GLY A 53 12.97 -38.88 46.00
CA GLY A 53 13.85 -38.63 44.86
C GLY A 53 13.23 -39.05 43.51
N ILE A 54 12.54 -40.21 43.47
CA ILE A 54 11.82 -40.65 42.27
C ILE A 54 10.71 -39.65 41.92
N LEU A 55 9.95 -39.18 42.91
CA LEU A 55 8.85 -38.26 42.70
C LEU A 55 9.34 -36.88 42.26
N GLU A 56 10.41 -36.36 42.85
CA GLU A 56 11.05 -35.11 42.43
C GLU A 56 11.54 -35.19 40.98
N GLN A 57 12.21 -36.29 40.62
CA GLN A 57 12.67 -36.50 39.24
C GLN A 57 11.50 -36.56 38.25
N GLN A 58 10.42 -37.25 38.61
CA GLN A 58 9.24 -37.35 37.76
C GLN A 58 8.56 -35.97 37.59
N VAL A 59 8.50 -35.16 38.65
CA VAL A 59 7.96 -33.80 38.56
C VAL A 59 8.83 -32.92 37.66
N ILE A 60 10.15 -33.01 37.78
CA ILE A 60 11.08 -32.26 36.91
C ILE A 60 10.86 -32.63 35.45
N THR A 61 10.85 -33.92 35.11
CA THR A 61 10.63 -34.35 33.73
C THR A 61 9.25 -33.93 33.21
N MET A 62 8.20 -34.01 34.04
CA MET A 62 6.87 -33.54 33.63
C MET A 62 6.84 -32.03 33.37
N LEU A 63 7.56 -31.23 34.16
CA LEU A 63 7.67 -29.79 33.94
C LEU A 63 8.42 -29.49 32.65
N GLU A 64 9.55 -30.16 32.40
CA GLU A 64 10.33 -30.00 31.16
C GLU A 64 9.51 -30.37 29.91
N ASP A 65 8.79 -31.49 29.94
CA ASP A 65 7.91 -31.92 28.84
C ASP A 65 6.79 -30.89 28.57
N LYS A 66 6.23 -30.30 29.63
CA LYS A 66 5.18 -29.28 29.51
C LYS A 66 5.71 -27.97 28.97
N ASP A 67 6.87 -27.52 29.46
CA ASP A 67 7.53 -26.31 28.97
C ASP A 67 7.91 -26.46 27.50
N GLN A 68 8.43 -27.63 27.10
CA GLN A 68 8.71 -27.91 25.69
C GLN A 68 7.42 -27.89 24.85
N GLY A 69 6.37 -28.59 25.28
CA GLY A 69 5.10 -28.61 24.55
C GLY A 69 4.45 -27.22 24.41
N LEU A 70 4.55 -26.38 25.45
CA LEU A 70 4.06 -25.00 25.40
C LEU A 70 4.89 -24.14 24.43
N ASN A 71 6.21 -24.29 24.42
CA ASN A 71 7.08 -23.56 23.50
C ASN A 71 6.83 -23.94 22.04
N GLU A 72 6.64 -25.24 21.76
CA GLU A 72 6.30 -25.71 20.42
C GLU A 72 4.94 -25.17 19.98
N TYR A 73 3.93 -25.24 20.85
CA TYR A 73 2.61 -24.67 20.58
C TYR A 73 2.68 -23.17 20.29
N LEU A 74 3.39 -22.40 21.12
CA LEU A 74 3.55 -20.96 20.95
C LEU A 74 4.26 -20.64 19.63
N THR A 75 5.29 -21.41 19.28
CA THR A 75 6.02 -21.27 18.01
C THR A 75 5.10 -21.51 16.82
N ASN A 76 4.26 -22.54 16.87
CA ASN A 76 3.30 -22.84 15.80
C ASN A 76 2.26 -21.73 15.63
N VAL A 77 1.67 -21.26 16.74
CA VAL A 77 0.70 -20.15 16.72
C VAL A 77 1.36 -18.87 16.18
N TYR A 78 2.59 -18.59 16.58
CA TYR A 78 3.32 -17.43 16.09
C TYR A 78 3.58 -17.52 14.58
N GLN A 79 3.95 -18.69 14.07
CA GLN A 79 4.15 -18.92 12.64
C GLN A 79 2.85 -18.77 11.85
N GLU A 80 1.75 -19.32 12.34
CA GLU A 80 0.42 -19.19 11.73
C GLU A 80 0.00 -17.72 11.64
N VAL A 81 0.07 -16.99 12.74
CA VAL A 81 -0.25 -15.54 12.78
C VAL A 81 0.65 -14.75 11.84
N THR A 82 1.94 -15.10 11.75
CA THR A 82 2.88 -14.42 10.85
C THR A 82 2.54 -14.69 9.38
N GLN A 83 2.17 -15.92 9.04
CA GLN A 83 1.75 -16.28 7.68
C GLN A 83 0.45 -15.60 7.29
N ASP A 84 -0.54 -15.58 8.18
CA ASP A 84 -1.82 -14.90 7.97
C ASP A 84 -1.60 -13.40 7.77
N TRP A 85 -0.76 -12.77 8.60
CA TRP A 85 -0.41 -11.36 8.45
C TRP A 85 0.23 -11.12 7.08
N GLN A 86 1.23 -11.92 6.69
CA GLN A 86 1.89 -11.78 5.40
C GLN A 86 0.92 -11.94 4.23
N SER A 87 -0.02 -12.87 4.33
CA SER A 87 -1.06 -13.07 3.32
C SER A 87 -1.97 -11.84 3.19
N GLN A 88 -2.48 -11.33 4.31
CA GLN A 88 -3.32 -10.13 4.34
C GLN A 88 -2.58 -8.90 3.81
N GLN A 89 -1.32 -8.74 4.20
CA GLN A 89 -0.48 -7.65 3.70
C GLN A 89 -0.31 -7.71 2.18
N ASN A 90 -0.07 -8.90 1.63
CA ASN A 90 0.04 -9.09 0.18
C ASN A 90 -1.28 -8.81 -0.55
N GLU A 91 -2.42 -9.21 0.02
CA GLU A 91 -3.73 -8.88 -0.53
C GLU A 91 -3.97 -7.37 -0.53
N TRP A 92 -3.67 -6.69 0.57
CA TRP A 92 -3.78 -5.23 0.65
C TRP A 92 -2.90 -4.53 -0.37
N PHE A 93 -1.66 -4.99 -0.56
CA PHE A 93 -0.79 -4.43 -1.60
C PHE A 93 -1.37 -4.63 -3.00
N LYS A 94 -1.88 -5.82 -3.33
CA LYS A 94 -2.52 -6.08 -4.63
C LYS A 94 -3.75 -5.19 -4.85
N CYS A 95 -4.60 -5.06 -3.83
CA CYS A 95 -5.77 -4.18 -3.91
C CYS A 95 -5.36 -2.71 -4.09
N ALA A 96 -4.35 -2.25 -3.34
CA ALA A 96 -3.84 -0.88 -3.47
C ALA A 96 -3.26 -0.63 -4.87
N GLU A 97 -2.45 -1.56 -5.40
CA GLU A 97 -1.89 -1.46 -6.76
C GLU A 97 -2.99 -1.36 -7.82
N LEU A 98 -4.05 -2.18 -7.71
CA LEU A 98 -5.19 -2.12 -8.64
C LEU A 98 -5.93 -0.78 -8.57
N GLU A 99 -6.21 -0.27 -7.37
CA GLU A 99 -6.87 1.02 -7.20
C GLU A 99 -5.99 2.18 -7.69
N PHE A 100 -4.68 2.13 -7.44
CA PHE A 100 -3.74 3.13 -7.97
C PHE A 100 -3.66 3.11 -9.49
N ALA A 101 -3.61 1.92 -10.10
CA ALA A 101 -3.63 1.77 -11.56
C ALA A 101 -4.92 2.36 -12.16
N ARG A 102 -6.07 2.04 -11.56
CA ARG A 102 -7.38 2.59 -11.96
C ARG A 102 -7.41 4.11 -11.87
N HIS A 103 -6.91 4.68 -10.76
CA HIS A 103 -6.87 6.13 -10.59
C HIS A 103 -5.91 6.83 -11.55
N LEU A 104 -4.77 6.21 -11.86
CA LEU A 104 -3.83 6.71 -12.86
C LEU A 104 -4.44 6.74 -14.27
N GLU A 105 -5.13 5.67 -14.65
CA GLU A 105 -5.82 5.58 -15.94
C GLU A 105 -6.90 6.65 -16.06
N GLN A 106 -7.72 6.84 -15.01
CA GLN A 106 -8.73 7.90 -14.96
C GLN A 106 -8.12 9.31 -15.08
N GLN A 107 -6.99 9.56 -14.41
CA GLN A 107 -6.30 10.85 -14.54
C GLN A 107 -5.74 11.06 -15.94
N GLN A 108 -5.21 10.01 -16.58
CA GLN A 108 -4.72 10.08 -17.95
C GLN A 108 -5.85 10.37 -18.94
N GLU A 109 -6.99 9.72 -18.80
CA GLU A 109 -8.18 9.98 -19.63
C GLU A 109 -8.65 11.43 -19.50
N MET A 110 -8.77 11.92 -18.27
CA MET A 110 -9.15 13.31 -17.98
C MET A 110 -8.16 14.31 -18.59
N LEU A 111 -6.85 14.03 -18.52
CA LEU A 111 -5.84 14.90 -19.14
C LEU A 111 -5.94 14.93 -20.66
N GLU A 112 -6.18 13.79 -21.30
CA GLU A 112 -6.39 13.74 -22.76
C GLU A 112 -7.68 14.45 -23.18
N GLU A 113 -8.74 14.38 -22.37
CA GLU A 113 -9.96 15.15 -22.58
C GLU A 113 -9.71 16.65 -22.48
N ILE A 114 -9.08 17.12 -21.39
CA ILE A 114 -8.71 18.54 -21.21
C ILE A 114 -7.83 19.02 -22.37
N LYS A 115 -6.87 18.21 -22.80
CA LYS A 115 -6.00 18.52 -23.95
C LYS A 115 -6.80 18.64 -25.24
N ARG A 116 -7.80 17.79 -25.47
CA ARG A 116 -8.69 17.87 -26.62
C ARG A 116 -9.53 19.15 -26.59
N ASP A 117 -10.13 19.44 -25.44
CA ASP A 117 -10.94 20.65 -25.23
C ASP A 117 -10.12 21.92 -25.41
N LEU A 118 -8.88 21.93 -24.91
CA LEU A 118 -7.97 23.06 -25.05
C LEU A 118 -7.56 23.25 -26.52
N LYS A 119 -7.26 22.18 -27.25
CA LYS A 119 -7.01 22.25 -28.71
C LYS A 119 -8.23 22.81 -29.45
N GLN A 120 -9.43 22.33 -29.13
CA GLN A 120 -10.65 22.81 -29.77
C GLN A 120 -10.92 24.27 -29.43
N SER A 121 -10.74 24.68 -28.17
CA SER A 121 -10.88 26.06 -27.71
C SER A 121 -9.90 27.00 -28.42
N ILE A 122 -8.64 26.60 -28.54
CA ILE A 122 -7.61 27.36 -29.27
C ILE A 122 -7.99 27.45 -30.76
N ALA A 123 -8.37 26.35 -31.39
CA ALA A 123 -8.79 26.35 -32.80
C ALA A 123 -9.97 27.30 -33.03
N MET A 124 -10.99 27.24 -32.17
CA MET A 124 -12.14 28.17 -32.22
C MET A 124 -11.72 29.63 -32.01
N ALA A 125 -10.79 29.90 -31.09
CA ALA A 125 -10.29 31.26 -30.85
C ALA A 125 -9.50 31.80 -32.05
N ILE A 126 -8.66 30.96 -32.67
CA ILE A 126 -7.91 31.30 -33.89
C ILE A 126 -8.89 31.56 -35.04
N GLU A 127 -9.89 30.70 -35.24
CA GLU A 127 -10.90 30.87 -36.27
C GLU A 127 -11.71 32.16 -36.11
N ARG A 128 -12.10 32.52 -34.88
CA ARG A 128 -12.76 33.81 -34.58
C ARG A 128 -11.85 35.00 -34.87
N ARG A 129 -10.54 34.88 -34.63
CA ARG A 129 -9.60 35.94 -34.97
C ARG A 129 -9.43 36.06 -36.48
N PHE A 130 -9.33 34.95 -37.21
CA PHE A 130 -9.27 34.96 -38.67
C PHE A 130 -10.52 35.55 -39.30
N SER A 131 -11.72 35.20 -38.82
CA SER A 131 -12.95 35.81 -39.32
C SER A 131 -12.98 37.32 -39.07
N SER A 132 -12.50 37.80 -37.93
CA SER A 132 -12.39 39.24 -37.64
C SER A 132 -11.32 39.95 -38.49
N LEU A 133 -10.24 39.24 -38.85
CA LEU A 133 -9.13 39.80 -39.62
C LEU A 133 -9.52 40.07 -41.08
N LYS A 134 -10.38 39.23 -41.67
CA LYS A 134 -10.86 39.37 -43.06
C LYS A 134 -11.47 40.73 -43.39
N GLN A 135 -12.11 41.36 -42.40
CA GLN A 135 -12.79 42.66 -42.51
C GLN A 135 -12.13 43.74 -41.65
N SER A 136 -10.90 43.49 -41.18
CA SER A 136 -10.20 44.42 -40.31
C SER A 136 -9.76 45.64 -41.10
N GLU A 137 -10.30 46.81 -40.76
CA GLU A 137 -9.91 48.09 -41.37
C GLU A 137 -8.41 48.40 -41.20
N THR A 138 -7.77 47.90 -40.13
CA THR A 138 -6.32 48.07 -39.95
C THR A 138 -5.51 47.24 -40.94
N LEU A 139 -5.92 45.99 -41.21
CA LEU A 139 -5.31 45.17 -42.27
C LEU A 139 -5.54 45.79 -43.64
N ILE A 140 -6.76 46.24 -43.91
CA ILE A 140 -7.12 46.90 -45.17
C ILE A 140 -6.28 48.16 -45.38
N THR A 141 -6.14 48.99 -44.35
CA THR A 141 -5.32 50.21 -44.40
C THR A 141 -3.85 49.88 -44.63
N TYR A 142 -3.30 48.89 -43.94
CA TYR A 142 -1.92 48.45 -44.14
C TYR A 142 -1.68 47.93 -45.56
N LEU A 143 -2.57 47.09 -46.09
CA LEU A 143 -2.48 46.60 -47.47
C LEU A 143 -2.59 47.74 -48.49
N THR A 144 -3.43 48.73 -48.21
CA THR A 144 -3.55 49.96 -49.02
C THR A 144 -2.23 50.73 -49.05
N GLU A 145 -1.56 50.89 -47.89
CA GLU A 145 -0.26 51.54 -47.80
C GLU A 145 0.87 50.76 -48.49
N VAL A 146 0.90 49.44 -48.32
CA VAL A 146 1.86 48.56 -49.01
C VAL A 146 1.70 48.68 -50.51
N LEU A 147 0.47 48.68 -51.01
CA LEU A 147 0.20 48.84 -52.43
C LEU A 147 0.68 50.18 -53.00
N HIS A 148 0.48 51.30 -52.28
CA HIS A 148 1.05 52.59 -52.69
C HIS A 148 2.58 52.59 -52.69
N ASN A 149 3.21 51.94 -51.71
CA ASN A 149 4.67 51.85 -51.63
C ASN A 149 5.27 50.97 -52.74
N GLU A 150 4.65 49.82 -53.04
CA GLU A 150 5.12 48.90 -54.09
C GLU A 150 4.95 49.48 -55.51
N MET A 151 3.99 50.39 -55.71
CA MET A 151 3.82 51.11 -56.98
C MET A 151 4.60 52.44 -57.04
N ASP A 152 5.44 52.73 -56.04
CA ASP A 152 6.21 53.99 -55.89
C ASP A 152 5.32 55.26 -56.00
N ASP A 153 4.07 55.14 -55.56
CA ASP A 153 3.07 56.20 -55.58
C ASP A 153 3.23 57.09 -54.33
N GLN A 154 4.29 57.88 -54.32
CA GLN A 154 4.62 58.80 -53.23
C GLN A 154 3.59 59.93 -53.04
N LEU A 155 2.76 60.19 -54.07
CA LEU A 155 1.73 61.22 -54.06
C LEU A 155 0.33 60.69 -53.67
N ARG A 156 0.17 59.35 -53.56
CA ARG A 156 -1.11 58.67 -53.26
C ARG A 156 -2.21 58.99 -54.27
N GLU A 157 -1.87 59.10 -55.55
CA GLU A 157 -2.80 59.45 -56.62
C GLU A 157 -3.53 58.23 -57.20
N LEU A 158 -3.10 57.00 -56.87
CA LEU A 158 -3.76 55.77 -57.31
C LEU A 158 -5.15 55.61 -56.67
N ASN A 159 -6.18 55.44 -57.51
CA ASN A 159 -7.53 55.15 -57.07
C ASN A 159 -7.65 53.68 -56.63
N ILE A 160 -7.60 53.45 -55.31
CA ILE A 160 -7.81 52.12 -54.73
C ILE A 160 -9.30 51.90 -54.53
N THR A 161 -9.86 50.98 -55.32
CA THR A 161 -11.26 50.56 -55.17
C THR A 161 -11.36 49.47 -54.12
N LYS A 162 -12.18 49.72 -53.09
CA LYS A 162 -12.47 48.76 -52.01
C LYS A 162 -13.83 48.12 -52.27
N ASN A 163 -13.81 46.86 -52.70
CA ASN A 163 -15.03 46.08 -52.88
C ASN A 163 -15.24 45.17 -51.67
N TYR A 164 -16.22 45.52 -50.85
CA TYR A 164 -16.60 44.73 -49.68
C TYR A 164 -17.50 43.58 -50.12
N HIS A 165 -17.07 42.35 -49.85
CA HIS A 165 -17.82 41.12 -50.06
C HIS A 165 -18.13 40.45 -48.72
N GLU A 166 -19.12 39.54 -48.69
CA GLU A 166 -19.48 38.80 -47.47
C GLU A 166 -18.30 38.01 -46.89
N ASN A 167 -17.36 37.58 -47.74
CA ASN A 167 -16.23 36.72 -47.36
C ASN A 167 -14.89 37.46 -47.19
N GLY A 168 -14.81 38.76 -47.48
CA GLY A 168 -13.54 39.51 -47.47
C GLY A 168 -13.64 40.84 -48.21
N VAL A 169 -12.50 41.54 -48.33
CA VAL A 169 -12.39 42.80 -49.05
C VAL A 169 -11.42 42.61 -50.20
N LEU A 170 -11.90 42.89 -51.40
CA LEU A 170 -11.08 42.92 -52.61
C LEU A 170 -10.59 44.36 -52.81
N LEU A 171 -9.28 44.55 -52.69
CA LEU A 171 -8.58 45.79 -52.98
C LEU A 171 -8.09 45.72 -54.41
N THR A 172 -8.58 46.61 -55.28
CA THR A 172 -8.14 46.66 -56.68
C THR A 172 -7.58 48.04 -57.00
N ILE A 173 -6.37 48.05 -57.55
CA ILE A 173 -5.70 49.24 -58.09
C ILE A 173 -5.64 49.09 -59.59
N GLU A 174 -6.14 50.11 -60.29
CA GLU A 174 -6.13 50.18 -61.75
C GLU A 174 -5.19 51.33 -62.16
N SER A 175 -4.12 50.99 -62.87
CA SER A 175 -3.19 51.92 -63.52
C SER A 175 -3.25 51.72 -65.04
N GLU A 176 -2.75 52.69 -65.82
CA GLU A 176 -2.83 52.66 -67.30
C GLU A 176 -2.22 51.39 -67.92
N ASP A 177 -1.23 50.78 -67.26
CA ASP A 177 -0.49 49.60 -67.75
C ASP A 177 -0.69 48.33 -66.91
N SER A 178 -1.38 48.38 -65.75
CA SER A 178 -1.51 47.21 -64.87
C SER A 178 -2.67 47.27 -63.88
N VAL A 179 -3.30 46.12 -63.62
CA VAL A 179 -4.30 45.93 -62.57
C VAL A 179 -3.75 45.01 -61.49
N ILE A 180 -3.72 45.49 -60.24
CA ILE A 180 -3.31 44.69 -59.08
C ILE A 180 -4.52 44.52 -58.17
N SER A 181 -4.89 43.27 -57.91
CA SER A 181 -5.98 42.91 -57.00
C SER A 181 -5.47 42.07 -55.83
N ILE A 182 -5.71 42.53 -54.60
CA ILE A 182 -5.43 41.81 -53.37
C ILE A 182 -6.75 41.46 -52.69
N ASP A 183 -6.99 40.18 -52.46
CA ASP A 183 -8.14 39.70 -51.69
C ASP A 183 -7.71 39.34 -50.26
N THR A 184 -8.29 39.99 -49.26
CA THR A 184 -8.04 39.67 -47.85
C THR A 184 -8.42 38.23 -47.50
N GLN A 185 -9.34 37.62 -48.24
CA GLN A 185 -9.73 36.21 -48.06
C GLN A 185 -8.62 35.24 -48.48
N ASN A 186 -7.86 35.56 -49.52
CA ASN A 186 -6.73 34.74 -49.97
C ASN A 186 -5.58 34.78 -48.96
N ILE A 187 -5.27 35.96 -48.41
CA ILE A 187 -4.26 36.12 -47.36
C ILE A 187 -4.64 35.32 -46.11
N VAL A 188 -5.90 35.40 -45.68
CA VAL A 188 -6.38 34.63 -44.52
C VAL A 188 -6.35 33.12 -44.78
N ASN A 189 -6.63 32.69 -46.01
CA ASN A 189 -6.53 31.27 -46.38
C ASN A 189 -5.08 30.78 -46.38
N GLU A 190 -4.12 31.55 -46.90
CA GLU A 190 -2.69 31.20 -46.83
C GLU A 190 -2.19 31.13 -45.38
N LEU A 191 -2.63 32.06 -44.53
CA LEU A 191 -2.30 32.02 -43.10
C LEU A 191 -2.90 30.79 -42.39
N ARG A 192 -4.11 30.36 -42.76
CA ARG A 192 -4.71 29.11 -42.26
C ARG A 192 -3.89 27.88 -42.68
N VAL A 193 -3.46 27.83 -43.95
CA VAL A 193 -2.60 26.74 -44.46
C VAL A 193 -1.24 26.71 -43.74
N SER A 194 -0.64 27.88 -43.53
CA SER A 194 0.66 28.02 -42.86
C SER A 194 0.65 27.58 -41.39
N LEU A 195 -0.51 27.67 -40.73
CA LEU A 195 -0.71 27.24 -39.33
C LEU A 195 -1.16 25.78 -39.20
N GLY A 196 -1.33 25.04 -40.31
CA GLY A 196 -1.77 23.63 -40.29
C GLY A 196 -3.22 23.43 -39.84
N LEU A 197 -4.09 24.43 -40.05
CA LEU A 197 -5.52 24.38 -39.72
C LEU A 197 -6.38 23.84 -40.88
N LEU A 198 -5.75 23.45 -42.00
CA LEU A 198 -6.32 22.81 -43.19
C LEU A 198 -5.51 21.56 -43.55
#